data_AF-A0A5C6F7W9-F1
#
_entry.id   AF-A0A5C6F7W9-F1
#
_cell.length_a   1.000
_cell.length_b   1.000
_cell.length_c   1.000
_cell.angle_alpha   90.00
_cell.angle_beta   90.00
_cell.angle_gamma   90.00
#
_symmetry.space_group_name_H-M   'P 1'
#
loop_
_entity.id
_entity.type
_entity.pdbx_description
1 polymer ?
#
loop_
_entity_poly.entity_id
_entity_poly.type
_entity_poly.pdbx_seq_one_letter_code
_entity_poly.pdbx_strand_id
1 'polypeptide(L)'
;MTQEMPRRDFGFIAIVALVAVTAAWILLMPWVPAIASATLHRFHLRSSSFVVWAAQFPIPSMYNFANRFEMTDVPPGLIDPILLDPMDGETDKRYVNHFPFRWLTFSNARHRYLRGGRDCWLTIDSSYRGQTLQTRVHAKPDANVPGGFVVIRLPEESSR
;
A
#
# COMPACT_ATOMS: atom_id res chain seq x y z
N MET A 1 -47.30 -33.30 9.41
CA MET A 1 -46.24 -32.30 9.63
C MET A 1 -44.97 -32.80 8.95
N THR A 2 -44.70 -32.37 7.73
CA THR A 2 -43.42 -32.61 7.07
C THR A 2 -42.40 -31.65 7.68
N GLN A 3 -41.48 -32.19 8.48
CA GLN A 3 -40.31 -31.46 8.95
C GLN A 3 -39.47 -31.08 7.72
N GLU A 4 -39.42 -29.80 7.35
CA GLU A 4 -38.46 -29.32 6.37
C GLU A 4 -37.05 -29.55 6.95
N MET A 5 -36.23 -30.34 6.26
CA MET A 5 -34.84 -30.52 6.66
C MET A 5 -34.11 -29.18 6.52
N PRO A 6 -33.34 -28.73 7.53
CA PRO A 6 -32.63 -27.47 7.46
C PRO A 6 -31.67 -27.48 6.26
N ARG A 7 -31.91 -26.57 5.31
CA ARG A 7 -31.08 -26.40 4.13
C ARG A 7 -29.73 -25.83 4.56
N ARG A 8 -28.64 -26.50 4.18
CA ARG A 8 -27.28 -26.02 4.46
C ARG A 8 -27.08 -24.63 3.84
N ASP A 9 -26.72 -23.67 4.67
CA ASP A 9 -26.35 -22.33 4.23
C ASP A 9 -24.88 -22.31 3.82
N PHE A 10 -24.64 -22.53 2.53
CA PHE A 10 -23.29 -22.49 1.95
C PHE A 10 -22.66 -21.10 2.01
N GLY A 11 -23.47 -20.04 2.00
CA GLY A 11 -22.98 -18.67 2.14
C GLY A 11 -22.40 -18.43 3.52
N PHE A 12 -23.13 -18.83 4.56
CA PHE A 12 -22.65 -18.79 5.94
C PHE A 12 -21.37 -19.61 6.12
N ILE A 13 -21.33 -20.85 5.61
CA ILE A 13 -20.14 -21.71 5.67
C ILE A 13 -18.94 -21.03 5.01
N ALA A 14 -19.12 -20.40 3.84
CA ALA A 14 -18.06 -19.70 3.12
C ALA A 14 -17.53 -18.49 3.92
N ILE A 15 -18.42 -17.71 4.55
CA ILE A 15 -18.04 -16.58 5.40
C ILE A 15 -17.24 -17.07 6.62
N VAL A 16 -17.71 -18.12 7.30
CA VAL A 16 -17.01 -18.71 8.45
C VAL A 16 -15.63 -19.22 8.05
N ALA A 17 -15.53 -19.92 6.92
CA ALA A 17 -14.25 -20.38 6.39
C ALA A 17 -13.30 -19.22 6.09
N LEU A 18 -13.79 -18.14 5.48
CA LEU A 18 -13.01 -16.94 5.19
C LEU A 18 -12.49 -16.26 6.46
N VAL A 19 -13.33 -16.14 7.49
CA VAL A 19 -12.96 -15.60 8.80
C VAL A 19 -11.89 -16.48 9.45
N ALA A 20 -12.04 -17.80 9.44
CA ALA A 20 -11.07 -18.73 10.00
C ALA A 20 -9.70 -18.63 9.30
N VAL A 21 -9.68 -18.56 7.97
CA VAL A 21 -8.44 -18.38 7.19
C VAL A 21 -7.79 -17.03 7.49
N THR A 22 -8.57 -15.94 7.56
CA THR A 22 -8.07 -14.60 7.86
C THR A 22 -7.48 -14.53 9.28
N ALA A 23 -8.17 -15.13 10.25
CA ALA A 23 -7.70 -15.21 11.63
C ALA A 23 -6.40 -16.03 11.72
N ALA A 24 -6.34 -17.19 11.07
CA ALA A 24 -5.12 -17.99 11.00
C ALA A 24 -3.95 -17.22 10.38
N TRP A 25 -4.18 -16.46 9.30
CA TRP A 25 -3.16 -15.63 8.67
C TRP A 25 -2.61 -14.55 9.62
N ILE A 26 -3.50 -13.82 10.30
CA ILE A 26 -3.12 -12.77 11.25
C ILE A 26 -2.35 -13.37 12.42
N LEU A 27 -2.83 -14.49 12.96
CA LEU A 27 -2.15 -15.19 14.04
C LEU A 27 -0.76 -15.61 13.57
N LEU A 28 -0.59 -16.22 12.39
CA LEU A 28 0.73 -16.68 11.94
C LEU A 28 1.73 -15.55 11.62
N MET A 29 1.27 -14.32 11.37
CA MET A 29 2.11 -13.19 10.94
C MET A 29 3.35 -12.91 11.82
N PRO A 30 3.28 -12.96 13.17
CA PRO A 30 4.44 -12.69 14.03
C PRO A 30 5.50 -13.80 14.01
N TRP A 31 5.14 -15.02 13.61
CA TRP A 31 5.97 -16.22 13.71
C TRP A 31 6.48 -16.74 12.36
N VAL A 32 5.77 -16.43 11.28
CA VAL A 32 6.10 -16.90 9.92
C VAL A 32 6.59 -15.72 9.07
N PRO A 33 7.91 -15.57 8.84
CA PRO A 33 8.47 -14.44 8.10
C PRO A 33 7.89 -14.28 6.69
N ALA A 34 7.56 -15.38 6.02
CA ALA A 34 6.96 -15.36 4.69
C ALA A 34 5.56 -14.70 4.69
N ILE A 35 4.76 -14.92 5.73
CA ILE A 35 3.41 -14.32 5.87
C ILE A 35 3.53 -12.83 6.15
N ALA A 36 4.44 -12.45 7.06
CA ALA A 36 4.76 -11.04 7.32
C ALA A 36 5.24 -10.33 6.04
N SER A 37 6.18 -10.94 5.31
CA SER A 37 6.71 -10.41 4.06
C SER A 37 5.62 -10.27 3.00
N ALA A 38 4.81 -11.31 2.76
CA ALA A 38 3.70 -11.24 1.79
C ALA A 38 2.72 -10.10 2.12
N THR A 39 2.42 -9.91 3.40
CA THR A 39 1.53 -8.83 3.87
C THR A 39 2.17 -7.45 3.71
N LEU A 40 3.47 -7.32 3.97
CA LEU A 40 4.25 -6.09 3.76
C LEU A 40 4.26 -5.71 2.26
N HIS A 41 4.52 -6.67 1.37
CA HIS A 41 4.56 -6.46 -0.07
C HIS A 41 3.22 -5.97 -0.63
N ARG A 42 2.09 -6.34 0.00
CA ARG A 42 0.74 -5.87 -0.38
C ARG A 42 0.62 -4.35 -0.31
N PHE A 43 1.18 -3.71 0.73
CA PHE A 43 1.14 -2.24 0.90
C PHE A 43 1.98 -1.49 -0.14
N HIS A 44 2.96 -2.17 -0.72
CA HIS A 44 3.91 -1.61 -1.68
C HIS A 44 3.54 -1.93 -3.14
N LEU A 45 2.40 -2.58 -3.39
CA LEU A 45 2.05 -3.14 -4.71
C LEU A 45 3.18 -4.01 -5.28
N ARG A 46 3.84 -4.81 -4.42
CA ARG A 46 4.95 -5.71 -4.75
C ARG A 46 4.60 -7.19 -4.60
N SER A 47 3.31 -7.52 -4.48
CA SER A 47 2.89 -8.92 -4.45
C SER A 47 3.31 -9.63 -5.74
N SER A 48 3.64 -10.93 -5.66
CA SER A 48 4.09 -11.72 -6.80
C SER A 48 3.05 -11.86 -7.92
N SER A 49 1.77 -11.69 -7.60
CA SER A 49 0.67 -11.66 -8.56
C SER A 49 -0.52 -10.86 -8.03
N PHE A 50 -1.42 -10.48 -8.94
CA PHE A 50 -2.69 -9.86 -8.58
C PHE A 50 -3.55 -10.76 -7.71
N VAL A 51 -3.56 -12.08 -7.95
CA VAL A 51 -4.35 -13.03 -7.15
C VAL A 51 -3.86 -13.07 -5.71
N VAL A 52 -2.55 -13.13 -5.50
CA VAL A 52 -1.96 -13.10 -4.16
C VAL A 52 -2.22 -11.76 -3.46
N TRP A 53 -2.19 -10.65 -4.20
CA TRP A 53 -2.56 -9.34 -3.67
C TRP A 53 -4.04 -9.29 -3.27
N ALA A 54 -4.93 -9.80 -4.14
CA ALA A 54 -6.37 -9.77 -3.98
C ALA A 54 -6.87 -10.69 -2.83
N ALA A 55 -6.26 -11.87 -2.69
CA ALA A 55 -6.59 -12.83 -1.63
C ALA A 55 -6.40 -12.25 -0.22
N GLN A 56 -5.58 -11.22 -0.09
CA GLN A 56 -5.29 -10.59 1.18
C GLN A 56 -6.28 -9.48 1.56
N PHE A 57 -7.18 -9.00 0.69
CA PHE A 57 -8.13 -7.92 1.02
C PHE A 57 -8.92 -8.09 2.33
N PRO A 58 -9.39 -9.30 2.68
CA PRO A 58 -10.09 -9.54 3.94
C PRO A 58 -9.22 -9.26 5.18
N ILE A 59 -7.89 -9.28 5.05
CA ILE A 59 -6.95 -9.00 6.14
C ILE A 59 -6.94 -7.48 6.37
N PRO A 60 -7.36 -7.00 7.56
CA PRO A 60 -7.39 -5.58 7.87
C PRO A 60 -6.04 -4.91 7.57
N SER A 61 -6.09 -3.78 6.88
CA SER A 61 -4.90 -3.01 6.53
C SER A 61 -4.35 -2.22 7.72
N MET A 62 -5.16 -2.03 8.76
CA MET A 62 -4.83 -1.21 9.92
C MET A 62 -4.14 -2.05 10.99
N TYR A 63 -3.16 -1.45 11.68
CA TYR A 63 -2.51 -1.89 12.93
C TYR A 63 -1.38 -2.92 12.87
N ASN A 64 -1.01 -3.44 11.69
CA ASN A 64 0.08 -4.42 11.63
C ASN A 64 1.44 -3.83 11.23
N PHE A 65 1.50 -2.70 10.54
CA PHE A 65 2.73 -2.21 9.94
C PHE A 65 2.93 -0.73 10.25
N ALA A 66 4.17 -0.35 10.55
CA ALA A 66 4.57 1.04 10.61
C ALA A 66 4.80 1.55 9.18
N ASN A 67 3.70 1.81 8.47
CA ASN A 67 3.75 2.39 7.12
C ASN A 67 3.93 3.90 7.24
N ARG A 68 4.92 4.43 6.54
CA ARG A 68 5.21 5.84 6.40
C ARG A 68 5.29 6.19 4.93
N PHE A 69 4.93 7.42 4.59
CA PHE A 69 5.06 7.94 3.25
C PHE A 69 5.61 9.36 3.25
N GLU A 70 6.20 9.73 2.12
CA GLU A 70 6.73 11.05 1.84
C GLU A 70 6.47 11.37 0.38
N MET A 71 6.01 12.59 0.09
CA MET A 71 5.78 13.07 -1.26
C MET A 71 6.61 14.32 -1.53
N THR A 72 7.34 14.31 -2.63
CA THR A 72 8.26 15.39 -3.03
C THR A 72 8.05 15.77 -4.49
N ASP A 73 8.34 17.04 -4.80
CA ASP A 73 8.34 17.57 -6.18
C ASP A 73 9.70 17.40 -6.87
N VAL A 74 10.65 16.80 -6.16
CA VAL A 74 12.01 16.54 -6.63
C VAL A 74 12.33 15.04 -6.56
N PRO A 75 13.22 14.54 -7.43
CA PRO A 75 13.70 13.16 -7.37
C PRO A 75 14.34 12.81 -6.01
N PRO A 76 14.23 11.55 -5.56
CA PRO A 76 14.90 11.08 -4.35
C PRO A 76 16.42 11.34 -4.40
N GLY A 77 16.99 11.84 -3.30
CA GLY A 77 18.43 12.12 -3.19
C GLY A 77 18.87 13.51 -3.67
N LEU A 78 17.98 14.28 -4.31
CA LEU A 78 18.24 15.69 -4.61
C LEU A 78 17.82 16.55 -3.41
N ILE A 79 18.73 16.69 -2.44
CA ILE A 79 18.55 17.57 -1.27
C ILE A 79 19.15 18.92 -1.60
N ASP A 80 18.38 19.80 -2.23
CA ASP A 80 18.75 21.22 -2.31
C ASP A 80 17.87 22.02 -1.34
N PRO A 81 18.41 22.54 -0.22
CA PRO A 81 17.65 23.30 0.77
C PRO A 81 16.99 24.58 0.22
N ILE A 82 17.34 25.02 -0.99
CA ILE A 82 16.71 26.17 -1.67
C ILE A 82 15.56 25.74 -2.59
N LEU A 83 15.57 24.51 -3.13
CA LEU A 83 14.54 23.96 -4.04
C LEU A 83 13.55 23.02 -3.35
N LEU A 84 13.82 22.61 -2.11
CA LEU A 84 12.91 21.82 -1.30
C LEU A 84 11.75 22.70 -0.83
N ASP A 85 10.75 22.88 -1.69
CA ASP A 85 9.39 23.18 -1.26
C ASP A 85 8.68 21.83 -1.11
N PRO A 86 8.78 21.14 0.05
CA PRO A 86 7.98 19.95 0.28
C PRO A 86 6.51 20.33 0.05
N MET A 87 5.78 19.52 -0.72
CA MET A 87 4.38 19.79 -1.11
C MET A 87 3.42 20.12 0.05
N ASP A 88 3.84 19.90 1.30
CA ASP A 88 3.11 20.26 2.52
C ASP A 88 3.92 21.06 3.57
N GLY A 89 5.06 21.67 3.23
CA GLY A 89 5.87 22.44 4.20
C GLY A 89 6.59 21.62 5.27
N GLU A 90 6.48 20.28 5.23
CA GLU A 90 7.15 19.34 6.11
C GLU A 90 7.96 18.34 5.28
N THR A 91 9.26 18.26 5.55
CA THR A 91 10.18 17.25 4.99
C THR A 91 10.07 15.89 5.70
N ASP A 92 9.10 15.71 6.59
CA ASP A 92 9.02 14.55 7.47
C ASP A 92 8.10 13.43 6.93
N LYS A 93 8.58 12.19 7.05
CA LYS A 93 7.82 10.98 6.70
C LYS A 93 6.59 10.84 7.58
N ARG A 94 5.41 10.81 6.98
CA ARG A 94 4.12 10.74 7.70
C ARG A 94 3.64 9.31 7.84
N TYR A 95 3.16 8.96 9.02
CA TYR A 95 2.50 7.67 9.25
C TYR A 95 1.15 7.59 8.54
N VAL A 96 0.83 6.41 8.03
CA VAL A 96 -0.47 6.12 7.41
C VAL A 96 -0.97 4.74 7.82
N ASN A 97 -2.21 4.69 8.30
CA ASN A 97 -2.85 3.44 8.74
C ASN A 97 -3.53 2.66 7.59
N HIS A 98 -3.41 3.15 6.37
CA HIS A 98 -4.02 2.59 5.15
C HIS A 98 -2.95 2.36 4.08
N PHE A 99 -3.37 1.88 2.91
CA PHE A 99 -2.52 1.74 1.73
C PHE A 99 -1.90 3.09 1.32
N PRO A 100 -0.57 3.25 1.35
CA PRO A 100 0.10 4.51 1.02
C PRO A 100 -0.20 5.00 -0.40
N PHE A 101 -0.34 4.09 -1.37
CA PHE A 101 -0.71 4.41 -2.75
C PHE A 101 -2.07 5.12 -2.89
N ARG A 102 -2.95 5.05 -1.88
CA ARG A 102 -4.22 5.78 -1.89
C ARG A 102 -4.02 7.29 -2.03
N TRP A 103 -2.89 7.82 -1.56
CA TRP A 103 -2.54 9.23 -1.68
C TRP A 103 -2.34 9.70 -3.13
N LEU A 104 -2.03 8.78 -4.05
CA LEU A 104 -1.93 9.07 -5.49
C LEU A 104 -3.26 8.83 -6.23
N THR A 105 -4.08 7.87 -5.80
CA THR A 105 -5.21 7.37 -6.60
C THR A 105 -6.58 7.88 -6.19
N PHE A 106 -6.95 7.75 -4.91
CA PHE A 106 -8.36 7.88 -4.47
C PHE A 106 -8.57 8.75 -3.23
N SER A 107 -7.52 9.34 -2.64
CA SER A 107 -7.69 10.24 -1.50
C SER A 107 -8.07 11.66 -1.94
N ASN A 108 -8.73 12.42 -1.06
CA ASN A 108 -8.99 13.85 -1.27
C ASN A 108 -7.69 14.65 -1.50
N ALA A 109 -6.57 14.13 -1.03
CA ALA A 109 -5.25 14.71 -1.24
C ALA A 109 -4.60 14.35 -2.58
N ARG A 110 -5.19 13.47 -3.40
CA ARG A 110 -4.83 13.36 -4.83
C ARG A 110 -4.85 14.73 -5.51
N HIS A 111 -5.88 15.53 -5.22
CA HIS A 111 -6.00 16.89 -5.73
C HIS A 111 -4.90 17.82 -5.18
N ARG A 112 -4.24 17.49 -4.07
CA ARG A 112 -3.11 18.27 -3.54
C ARG A 112 -1.82 17.93 -4.28
N TYR A 113 -1.50 16.64 -4.38
CA TYR A 113 -0.19 16.19 -4.89
C TYR A 113 -0.09 16.09 -6.41
N LEU A 114 -1.21 15.84 -7.10
CA LEU A 114 -1.25 15.70 -8.55
C LEU A 114 -1.90 16.91 -9.24
N ARG A 115 -2.14 17.99 -8.49
CA ARG A 115 -2.73 19.22 -9.03
C ARG A 115 -1.81 19.82 -10.09
N GLY A 116 -2.41 20.16 -11.24
CA GLY A 116 -1.71 20.89 -12.29
C GLY A 116 -0.85 20.02 -13.21
N GLY A 117 -0.95 18.69 -13.14
CA GLY A 117 -0.19 17.81 -14.03
C GLY A 117 1.31 17.93 -13.79
N ARG A 118 1.72 17.98 -12.53
CA ARG A 118 3.13 18.03 -12.14
C ARG A 118 3.63 16.62 -11.82
N ASP A 119 4.92 16.40 -12.04
CA ASP A 119 5.62 15.23 -11.54
C ASP A 119 5.62 15.23 -10.01
N CYS A 120 5.50 14.05 -9.41
CA CYS A 120 5.77 13.87 -7.99
C CYS A 120 6.43 12.53 -7.72
N TRP A 121 7.21 12.50 -6.66
CA TRP A 121 7.89 11.31 -6.16
C TRP A 121 7.28 10.91 -4.85
N LEU A 122 6.92 9.63 -4.73
CA LEU A 122 6.39 9.04 -3.51
C LEU A 122 7.39 8.01 -2.99
N THR A 123 7.85 8.21 -1.77
CA THR A 123 8.62 7.22 -1.01
C THR A 123 7.70 6.59 0.02
N ILE A 124 7.68 5.26 0.05
CA ILE A 124 6.92 4.45 1.01
C ILE A 124 7.93 3.63 1.80
N ASP A 125 7.87 3.73 3.12
CA ASP A 125 8.61 2.89 4.04
C ASP A 125 7.63 2.11 4.91
N SER A 126 7.78 0.80 4.98
CA SER A 126 7.00 -0.01 5.91
C SER A 126 7.94 -0.87 6.75
N SER A 127 7.64 -0.99 8.04
CA SER A 127 8.38 -1.89 8.93
C SER A 127 7.46 -2.76 9.80
N TYR A 128 7.94 -3.97 10.07
CA TYR A 128 7.30 -4.93 10.97
C TYR A 128 8.31 -5.96 11.49
N ARG A 129 8.44 -6.05 12.82
CA ARG A 129 9.28 -7.05 13.52
C ARG A 129 10.68 -7.22 12.89
N GLY A 130 11.36 -6.11 12.63
CA GLY A 130 12.70 -6.10 12.03
C GLY A 130 12.76 -6.23 10.51
N GLN A 131 11.65 -6.58 9.85
CA GLN A 131 11.54 -6.48 8.39
C GLN A 131 11.25 -5.05 8.00
N THR A 132 11.95 -4.55 6.99
CA THR A 132 11.71 -3.24 6.39
C THR A 132 11.57 -3.38 4.89
N LEU A 133 10.75 -2.52 4.29
CA LEU A 133 10.57 -2.45 2.85
C LEU A 133 10.46 -0.99 2.46
N GLN A 134 11.26 -0.58 1.49
CA GLN A 134 11.12 0.72 0.86
C GLN A 134 10.59 0.55 -0.57
N THR A 135 9.80 1.51 -1.03
CA THR A 135 9.39 1.62 -2.42
C THR A 135 9.37 3.09 -2.80
N ARG A 136 10.10 3.42 -3.87
CA ARG A 136 10.07 4.75 -4.47
C ARG A 136 9.35 4.67 -5.80
N VAL A 137 8.44 5.59 -6.03
CA VAL A 137 7.74 5.70 -7.31
C VAL A 137 7.76 7.14 -7.80
N HIS A 138 7.78 7.30 -9.11
CA HIS A 138 7.60 8.56 -9.81
C HIS A 138 6.23 8.53 -10.48
N ALA A 139 5.34 9.43 -10.08
CA ALA A 139 4.08 9.66 -10.76
C ALA A 139 4.26 10.86 -11.69
N LYS A 140 4.07 10.64 -12.99
CA LYS A 140 4.17 11.67 -14.02
C LYS A 140 2.88 11.76 -14.84
N PRO A 141 2.53 12.93 -15.38
CA PRO A 141 1.37 13.06 -16.26
C PRO A 141 1.43 12.08 -17.43
N ASP A 142 0.28 11.49 -17.77
CA ASP A 142 0.14 10.67 -18.96
C ASP A 142 -0.18 11.57 -20.15
N ALA A 143 0.71 11.59 -21.15
CA ALA A 143 0.52 12.36 -22.37
C ALA A 143 -0.70 11.90 -23.19
N ASN A 144 -1.12 10.64 -23.04
CA ASN A 144 -2.22 10.06 -23.81
C ASN A 144 -3.58 10.19 -23.09
N VAL A 145 -3.59 10.49 -21.79
CA VAL A 145 -4.80 10.51 -20.97
C VAL A 145 -4.87 11.84 -20.21
N PRO A 146 -5.75 12.78 -20.62
CA PRO A 146 -5.93 14.04 -19.92
C PRO A 146 -6.25 13.85 -18.44
N GLY A 147 -5.41 14.39 -17.55
CA GLY A 147 -5.52 14.22 -16.09
C GLY A 147 -5.15 12.83 -15.57
N GLY A 148 -4.67 11.95 -16.46
CA GLY A 148 -4.08 10.65 -16.14
C GLY A 148 -2.63 10.79 -15.69
N PHE A 149 -2.15 9.77 -14.98
CA PHE A 149 -0.78 9.69 -14.50
C PHE A 149 -0.24 8.29 -14.71
N VAL A 150 1.02 8.20 -15.11
CA VAL A 150 1.80 6.96 -15.15
C VAL A 150 2.61 6.89 -13.87
N VAL A 151 2.47 5.78 -13.14
CA VAL A 151 3.25 5.52 -11.92
C VAL A 151 4.37 4.54 -12.25
N ILE A 152 5.60 5.01 -12.16
CA ILE A 152 6.81 4.26 -12.48
C ILE A 152 7.52 3.92 -11.18
N ARG A 153 7.76 2.63 -10.94
CA ARG A 153 8.59 2.19 -9.82
C ARG A 153 10.06 2.48 -10.14
N LEU A 154 10.74 3.19 -9.25
CA LEU A 154 12.18 3.43 -9.37
C LEU A 154 12.95 2.18 -8.94
N PRO A 155 14.14 1.93 -9.51
CA PRO A 155 15.00 0.84 -9.08
C PRO A 155 15.35 1.00 -7.59
N GLU A 156 15.55 -0.13 -6.92
CA GLU A 156 16.12 -0.10 -5.57
C GLU A 156 17.55 0.44 -5.67
N GLU A 157 17.87 1.46 -4.88
CA GLU A 157 19.28 1.79 -4.66
C GLU A 157 19.91 0.58 -3.98
N SER A 158 20.80 -0.10 -4.69
CA SER A 158 21.67 -1.10 -4.07
C SER A 158 22.43 -0.38 -2.96
N SER A 159 22.20 -0.76 -1.71
CA SER A 159 22.96 -0.31 -0.55
C SER A 159 24.45 -0.38 -0.92
N ARG A 160 25.10 0.78 -1.06
CA ARG A 160 26.56 0.85 -1.06
C ARG A 160 27.03 0.90 0.37
#